data_AF-A0A535IFJ0-F1
#
_entry.id   AF-A0A535IFJ0-F1
#
_cell.length_a   1.000
_cell.length_b   1.000
_cell.length_c   1.000
_cell.angle_alpha   90.00
_cell.angle_beta   90.00
_cell.angle_gamma   90.00
#
_symmetry.space_group_name_H-M   'P 1'
#
loop_
_entity.id
_entity.type
_entity.pdbx_description
1 polymer ?
#
loop_
_entity_poly.entity_id
_entity_poly.type
_entity_poly.pdbx_seq_one_letter_code
_entity_poly.pdbx_strand_id
1 'polypeptide(L)'
;MANPIILTLDDDIQVSNAIERDLRRHYRQDYRVMKATEPAVALEAVARLKQRNDQIALFLVDQRMPGMEGVAFLAEAMKFYPDARKVLLTAYADTQAAIAAINVIGLDHYLMKPWSPPEQNLYPVLDDLLSDWLATAEVPFDGIRVAGTLWSASSHTIKDFLARSQIPYQWLDIEQDAEARALVDAVSNEQHHLPVLFFPDGSTLINPHITTVAAKIGLRTQATHPFYDLIIVGAGPAGLAAAVYAASEGLRTLLIDKETTGGQAGTSSRIENYLGFPNGVSGADLARRATAQATRLGAEILTAQEVTQIRVDDTYRFVKLADGTELSCKALIIATGASLRTPDVPGLESLSGAGVYYGAALTEAAYYKGKHMFVVGGANSAGQGAMFFSRYASKVTMLVRGSSLQKDMSQYLIDQINCTENIELRTHTSV
;
A
#
# COMPACT_ATOMS: atom_id res chain seq x y z
N MET A 1 -4.58 -12.31 9.27
CA MET A 1 -6.01 -12.39 8.89
C MET A 1 -6.86 -12.68 10.09
N ALA A 2 -7.80 -11.77 10.36
CA ALA A 2 -8.92 -12.07 11.24
C ALA A 2 -9.79 -13.17 10.61
N ASN A 3 -10.34 -14.05 11.44
CA ASN A 3 -11.27 -15.07 10.97
C ASN A 3 -12.47 -14.41 10.25
N PRO A 4 -12.91 -14.94 9.09
CA PRO A 4 -14.08 -14.44 8.39
C PRO A 4 -15.33 -14.51 9.26
N ILE A 5 -16.30 -13.66 8.96
CA ILE A 5 -17.44 -13.41 9.83
C ILE A 5 -18.66 -14.19 9.37
N ILE A 6 -19.37 -14.78 10.32
CA ILE A 6 -20.76 -15.19 10.15
C ILE A 6 -21.62 -14.14 10.86
N LEU A 7 -22.37 -13.36 10.08
CA LEU A 7 -23.25 -12.32 10.60
C LEU A 7 -24.66 -12.86 10.73
N THR A 8 -25.21 -12.78 11.94
CA THR A 8 -26.57 -13.23 12.24
C THR A 8 -27.45 -12.04 12.57
N LEU A 9 -28.63 -11.96 11.96
CA LEU A 9 -29.59 -10.89 12.22
C LEU A 9 -30.98 -11.46 12.50
N ASP A 10 -31.47 -11.24 13.71
CA ASP A 10 -32.77 -11.74 14.18
C ASP A 10 -33.27 -10.84 15.32
N ASP A 11 -34.48 -10.29 15.22
CA ASP A 11 -35.05 -9.37 16.21
C ASP A 11 -35.58 -10.09 17.46
N ASP A 12 -35.90 -11.39 17.36
CA ASP A 12 -36.26 -12.20 18.51
C ASP A 12 -35.00 -12.56 19.31
N ILE A 13 -34.88 -11.96 20.50
CA ILE A 13 -33.74 -12.14 21.39
C ILE A 13 -33.50 -13.62 21.74
N GLN A 14 -34.56 -14.43 21.89
CA GLN A 14 -34.41 -15.85 22.22
C GLN A 14 -33.81 -16.63 21.06
N VAL A 15 -34.33 -16.37 19.85
CA VAL A 15 -33.86 -17.01 18.61
C VAL A 15 -32.43 -16.56 18.29
N SER A 16 -32.17 -15.26 18.35
CA SER A 16 -30.85 -14.65 18.15
C SER A 16 -29.79 -15.25 19.09
N ASN A 17 -30.12 -15.45 20.38
CA ASN A 17 -29.22 -16.09 21.34
C ASN A 17 -29.03 -17.59 21.06
N ALA A 18 -30.06 -18.30 20.59
CA ALA A 18 -29.95 -19.71 20.21
C ALA A 18 -29.03 -19.89 19.00
N ILE A 19 -29.19 -19.05 17.96
CA ILE A 19 -28.32 -19.04 16.78
C ILE A 19 -26.88 -18.78 17.19
N GLU A 20 -26.63 -17.71 17.94
CA GLU A 20 -25.27 -17.36 18.37
C GLU A 20 -24.62 -18.50 19.14
N ARG A 21 -25.35 -19.13 20.07
CA ARG A 21 -24.85 -20.27 20.85
C ARG A 21 -24.47 -21.44 19.95
N ASP A 22 -25.36 -21.84 19.05
CA ASP A 22 -25.16 -23.00 18.19
C ASP A 22 -24.01 -22.74 17.19
N LEU A 23 -23.96 -21.55 16.59
CA LEU A 23 -22.86 -21.17 15.70
C LEU A 23 -21.51 -21.08 16.42
N ARG A 24 -21.45 -20.45 17.61
CA ARG A 24 -20.20 -20.38 18.38
C ARG A 24 -19.74 -21.76 18.85
N ARG A 25 -20.66 -22.70 19.09
CA ARG A 25 -20.32 -24.07 19.48
C ARG A 25 -19.57 -24.79 18.36
N HIS A 26 -19.97 -24.59 17.10
CA HIS A 26 -19.40 -25.29 15.95
C HIS A 26 -18.27 -24.51 15.25
N TYR A 27 -18.44 -23.21 15.02
CA TYR A 27 -17.60 -22.43 14.09
C TYR A 27 -16.56 -21.50 14.74
N ARG A 28 -16.51 -21.38 16.07
CA ARG A 28 -15.64 -20.37 16.74
C ARG A 28 -14.14 -20.49 16.46
N GLN A 29 -13.67 -21.64 15.97
CA GLN A 29 -12.26 -21.86 15.66
C GLN A 29 -11.88 -21.16 14.35
N ASP A 30 -12.77 -21.20 13.36
CA ASP A 30 -12.48 -20.75 12.00
C ASP A 30 -13.22 -19.46 11.62
N TYR A 31 -14.30 -19.12 12.34
CA TYR A 31 -15.15 -17.96 12.05
C TYR A 31 -15.42 -17.09 13.29
N ARG A 32 -15.56 -15.79 13.04
CA ARG A 32 -16.03 -14.82 14.05
C ARG A 32 -17.55 -14.68 13.93
N VAL A 33 -18.29 -15.14 14.94
CA VAL A 33 -19.76 -14.96 14.98
C VAL A 33 -20.09 -13.55 15.45
N MET A 34 -20.81 -12.78 14.62
CA MET A 34 -21.27 -11.43 14.91
C MET A 34 -22.81 -11.39 14.92
N LYS A 35 -23.38 -11.05 16.08
CA LYS A 35 -24.82 -10.97 16.29
C LYS A 35 -25.32 -9.53 16.16
N ALA A 36 -26.43 -9.35 15.46
CA ALA A 36 -27.23 -8.13 15.46
C ALA A 36 -28.71 -8.46 15.67
N THR A 37 -29.45 -7.53 16.26
CA THR A 37 -30.90 -7.64 16.50
C THR A 37 -31.71 -6.57 15.79
N GLU A 38 -31.04 -5.59 15.18
CA GLU A 38 -31.67 -4.47 14.49
C GLU A 38 -31.02 -4.29 13.11
N PRO A 39 -31.82 -4.24 12.02
CA PRO A 39 -31.29 -4.14 10.66
C PRO A 39 -30.42 -2.91 10.40
N ALA A 40 -30.79 -1.75 10.94
CA ALA A 40 -30.02 -0.51 10.77
C ALA A 40 -28.61 -0.62 11.37
N VAL A 41 -28.52 -1.14 12.59
CA VAL A 41 -27.24 -1.36 13.28
C VAL A 41 -26.40 -2.41 12.54
N ALA A 42 -27.03 -3.45 12.00
CA ALA A 42 -26.35 -4.46 11.20
C ALA A 42 -25.75 -3.87 9.91
N LEU A 43 -26.48 -3.00 9.20
CA LEU A 43 -25.96 -2.35 7.98
C LEU A 43 -24.80 -1.41 8.28
N GLU A 44 -24.86 -0.64 9.38
CA GLU A 44 -23.71 0.17 9.83
C GLU A 44 -22.50 -0.71 10.14
N ALA A 45 -22.71 -1.86 10.77
CA ALA A 45 -21.64 -2.81 11.04
C ALA A 45 -21.05 -3.38 9.74
N VAL A 46 -21.88 -3.79 8.78
CA VAL A 46 -21.44 -4.27 7.45
C VAL A 46 -20.57 -3.22 6.75
N ALA A 47 -20.99 -1.94 6.73
CA ALA A 47 -20.21 -0.87 6.13
C ALA A 47 -18.84 -0.68 6.83
N ARG A 48 -18.81 -0.70 8.17
CA ARG A 48 -17.56 -0.61 8.95
C ARG A 48 -16.64 -1.81 8.72
N LEU A 49 -17.19 -3.01 8.57
CA LEU A 49 -16.41 -4.22 8.26
C LEU A 49 -15.77 -4.11 6.89
N LYS A 50 -16.49 -3.61 5.87
CA LYS A 50 -15.93 -3.41 4.52
C LYS A 50 -14.81 -2.37 4.55
N GLN A 51 -14.98 -1.28 5.29
CA GLN A 51 -13.92 -0.29 5.50
C GLN A 51 -12.65 -0.91 6.08
N ARG A 52 -12.80 -1.85 7.02
CA ARG A 52 -11.69 -2.61 7.65
C ARG A 52 -11.13 -3.73 6.77
N ASN A 53 -11.72 -4.01 5.61
CA ASN A 53 -11.40 -5.17 4.78
C ASN A 53 -11.68 -6.52 5.45
N ASP A 54 -12.52 -6.55 6.50
CA ASP A 54 -12.95 -7.78 7.13
C ASP A 54 -13.85 -8.55 6.16
N GLN A 55 -13.74 -9.88 6.12
CA GLN A 55 -14.60 -10.73 5.28
C GLN A 55 -15.86 -11.14 6.02
N ILE A 56 -17.00 -11.10 5.34
CA ILE A 56 -18.23 -11.78 5.76
C ILE A 56 -18.39 -12.99 4.86
N ALA A 57 -18.31 -14.19 5.44
CA ALA A 57 -18.49 -15.43 4.71
C ALA A 57 -19.96 -15.77 4.50
N LEU A 58 -20.80 -15.46 5.50
CA LEU A 58 -22.20 -15.85 5.49
C LEU A 58 -23.07 -14.87 6.27
N PHE A 59 -24.21 -14.53 5.69
CA PHE A 59 -25.32 -13.84 6.33
C PHE A 59 -26.41 -14.86 6.67
N LEU A 60 -26.83 -14.89 7.93
CA LEU A 60 -27.94 -15.69 8.43
C LEU A 60 -29.00 -14.75 9.00
N VAL A 61 -30.07 -14.50 8.25
CA VAL A 61 -30.96 -13.35 8.47
C VAL A 61 -32.42 -13.80 8.59
N ASP A 62 -33.14 -13.31 9.60
CA ASP A 62 -34.57 -13.53 9.72
C ASP A 62 -35.36 -12.79 8.64
N GLN A 63 -36.40 -13.43 8.10
CA GLN A 63 -37.22 -12.81 7.07
C GLN A 63 -38.08 -11.67 7.61
N ARG A 64 -38.78 -11.91 8.73
CA ARG A 64 -39.78 -10.97 9.25
C ARG A 64 -39.24 -10.23 10.46
N MET A 65 -38.70 -9.04 10.24
CA MET A 65 -38.21 -8.17 11.31
C MET A 65 -38.88 -6.80 11.26
N PRO A 66 -39.14 -6.16 12.41
CA PRO A 66 -39.62 -4.79 12.47
C PRO A 66 -38.73 -3.82 11.70
N GLY A 67 -39.35 -3.00 10.84
CA GLY A 67 -38.68 -1.93 10.10
C GLY A 67 -38.05 -2.34 8.76
N MET A 68 -37.56 -3.57 8.62
CA MET A 68 -36.93 -4.05 7.38
C MET A 68 -37.01 -5.58 7.27
N GLU A 69 -37.54 -6.09 6.15
CA GLU A 69 -37.53 -7.53 5.84
C GLU A 69 -36.10 -8.03 5.57
N GLY A 70 -35.84 -9.30 5.91
CA GLY A 70 -34.51 -9.91 5.74
C GLY A 70 -33.99 -9.86 4.31
N VAL A 71 -34.86 -10.07 3.32
CA VAL A 71 -34.51 -9.93 1.88
C VAL A 71 -34.08 -8.51 1.53
N ALA A 72 -34.72 -7.49 2.10
CA ALA A 72 -34.34 -6.10 1.87
C ALA A 72 -32.99 -5.78 2.54
N PHE A 73 -32.76 -6.29 3.75
CA PHE A 73 -31.45 -6.19 4.40
C PHE A 73 -30.35 -6.84 3.56
N LEU A 74 -30.56 -8.07 3.08
CA LEU A 74 -29.61 -8.79 2.24
C LEU A 74 -29.31 -7.97 0.97
N ALA A 75 -30.33 -7.44 0.29
CA ALA A 75 -30.12 -6.62 -0.90
C ALA A 75 -29.19 -5.41 -0.68
N GLU A 76 -29.25 -4.78 0.49
CA GLU A 76 -28.34 -3.69 0.87
C GLU A 76 -26.95 -4.20 1.29
N ALA A 77 -26.89 -5.24 2.12
CA ALA A 77 -25.63 -5.81 2.60
C ALA A 77 -24.78 -6.41 1.46
N MET A 78 -25.44 -6.99 0.45
CA MET A 78 -24.79 -7.58 -0.72
C MET A 78 -24.08 -6.57 -1.61
N LYS A 79 -24.43 -5.28 -1.53
CA LYS A 79 -23.67 -4.22 -2.22
C LYS A 79 -22.24 -4.09 -1.69
N PHE A 80 -21.99 -4.52 -0.45
CA PHE A 80 -20.67 -4.49 0.17
C PHE A 80 -19.93 -5.83 0.02
N TYR A 81 -20.66 -6.94 0.11
CA TYR A 81 -20.11 -8.30 0.14
C TYR A 81 -20.81 -9.22 -0.87
N PRO A 82 -20.63 -9.00 -2.19
CA PRO A 82 -21.30 -9.76 -3.27
C PRO A 82 -21.11 -11.28 -3.17
N ASP A 83 -19.96 -11.72 -2.66
CA ASP A 83 -19.58 -13.14 -2.60
C ASP A 83 -20.04 -13.85 -1.33
N ALA A 84 -20.51 -13.12 -0.31
CA ALA A 84 -20.97 -13.73 0.94
C ALA A 84 -22.19 -14.63 0.71
N ARG A 85 -22.25 -15.77 1.40
CA ARG A 85 -23.39 -16.69 1.33
C ARG A 85 -24.60 -16.10 2.04
N LYS A 86 -25.79 -16.35 1.49
CA LYS A 86 -27.07 -15.76 1.90
C LYS A 86 -28.00 -16.86 2.38
N VAL A 87 -28.28 -16.87 3.67
CA VAL A 87 -29.22 -17.79 4.28
C VAL A 87 -30.35 -17.03 4.96
N LEU A 88 -31.58 -17.34 4.58
CA LEU A 88 -32.77 -16.72 5.13
C LEU A 88 -33.44 -17.65 6.15
N LEU A 89 -33.71 -17.16 7.35
CA LEU A 89 -34.49 -17.87 8.35
C LEU A 89 -35.98 -17.53 8.18
N THR A 90 -36.82 -18.56 8.12
CA THR A 90 -38.26 -18.39 7.84
C THR A 90 -39.13 -19.27 8.74
N ALA A 91 -40.39 -18.89 8.90
CA ALA A 91 -41.43 -19.71 9.50
C ALA A 91 -42.34 -20.35 8.42
N TYR A 92 -43.13 -21.35 8.80
CA TYR A 92 -43.93 -22.25 7.93
C TYR A 92 -44.85 -21.59 6.88
N ALA A 93 -45.07 -20.27 6.93
CA ALA A 93 -46.03 -19.55 6.10
C ALA A 93 -45.41 -18.70 4.96
N ASP A 94 -44.08 -18.61 4.83
CA ASP A 94 -43.42 -17.64 3.93
C ASP A 94 -42.74 -18.23 2.68
N THR A 95 -43.17 -19.41 2.22
CA THR A 95 -42.57 -20.08 1.07
C THR A 95 -42.59 -19.25 -0.22
N GLN A 96 -43.59 -18.38 -0.43
CA GLN A 96 -43.61 -17.48 -1.59
C GLN A 96 -42.57 -16.36 -1.50
N ALA A 97 -42.30 -15.84 -0.30
CA ALA A 97 -41.27 -14.81 -0.08
C ALA A 97 -39.86 -15.39 -0.28
N ALA A 98 -39.62 -16.63 0.16
CA ALA A 98 -38.38 -17.35 -0.10
C ALA A 98 -38.15 -17.59 -1.61
N ILE A 99 -39.19 -17.94 -2.37
CA ILE A 99 -39.10 -18.10 -3.83
C ILE A 99 -38.77 -16.76 -4.53
N ALA A 100 -39.39 -15.66 -4.09
CA ALA A 100 -39.06 -14.34 -4.62
C ALA A 100 -37.61 -13.94 -4.30
N ALA A 101 -37.14 -14.25 -3.09
CA ALA A 101 -35.76 -14.01 -2.66
C ALA A 101 -34.72 -14.74 -3.53
N ILE A 102 -34.95 -16.02 -3.84
CA ILE A 102 -34.06 -16.82 -4.69
C ILE A 102 -33.82 -16.13 -6.05
N ASN A 103 -34.91 -15.67 -6.68
CA ASN A 103 -34.83 -15.10 -8.03
C ASN A 103 -34.30 -13.65 -8.07
N VAL A 104 -34.46 -12.88 -6.98
CA VAL A 104 -34.13 -11.44 -6.95
C VAL A 104 -32.75 -11.16 -6.34
N ILE A 105 -32.41 -11.82 -5.23
CA ILE A 105 -31.16 -11.55 -4.49
C ILE A 105 -30.14 -12.70 -4.58
N GLY A 106 -30.48 -13.79 -5.29
CA GLY A 106 -29.62 -14.97 -5.38
C GLY A 106 -29.42 -15.64 -4.02
N LEU A 107 -30.52 -15.87 -3.29
CA LEU A 107 -30.48 -16.55 -1.99
C LEU A 107 -29.86 -17.94 -2.15
N ASP A 108 -28.81 -18.25 -1.39
CA ASP A 108 -28.13 -19.55 -1.46
C ASP A 108 -28.95 -20.65 -0.77
N HIS A 109 -29.60 -20.33 0.36
CA HIS A 109 -30.48 -21.26 1.07
C HIS A 109 -31.53 -20.58 1.94
N TYR A 110 -32.59 -21.29 2.33
CA TYR A 110 -33.48 -20.88 3.41
C TYR A 110 -33.59 -21.98 4.46
N LEU A 111 -33.65 -21.59 5.72
CA LEU A 111 -33.75 -22.49 6.87
C LEU A 111 -35.04 -22.23 7.63
N MET A 112 -35.66 -23.30 8.09
CA MET A 112 -36.92 -23.25 8.81
C MET A 112 -36.69 -23.20 10.32
N LYS A 113 -37.35 -22.25 11.00
CA LYS A 113 -37.37 -22.20 12.46
C LYS A 113 -38.45 -23.15 13.02
N PRO A 114 -38.17 -23.92 14.09
CA PRO A 114 -36.86 -24.15 14.74
C PRO A 114 -36.02 -25.22 14.02
N TRP A 115 -34.69 -25.07 14.03
CA TRP A 115 -33.73 -25.98 13.38
C TRP A 115 -33.18 -27.10 14.29
N SER A 116 -33.83 -27.38 15.42
CA SER A 116 -33.36 -28.42 16.35
C SER A 116 -33.63 -29.83 15.79
N PRO A 117 -32.66 -30.76 15.78
CA PRO A 117 -31.28 -30.60 16.24
C PRO A 117 -30.38 -29.89 15.20
N PRO A 118 -29.49 -28.97 15.63
CA PRO A 118 -28.65 -28.20 14.71
C PRO A 118 -27.65 -29.07 13.93
N GLU A 119 -27.25 -30.21 14.48
CA GLU A 119 -26.35 -31.17 13.81
C GLU A 119 -26.95 -31.76 12.53
N GLN A 120 -28.27 -31.71 12.36
CA GLN A 120 -28.96 -32.24 11.18
C GLN A 120 -29.50 -31.13 10.28
N ASN A 121 -30.05 -30.06 10.86
CA ASN A 121 -30.81 -29.07 10.10
C ASN A 121 -30.12 -27.71 9.94
N LEU A 122 -28.99 -27.47 10.64
CA LEU A 122 -28.26 -26.20 10.57
C LEU A 122 -26.84 -26.40 10.05
N TYR A 123 -26.02 -27.21 10.73
CA TYR A 123 -24.59 -27.31 10.40
C TYR A 123 -24.32 -27.84 8.99
N PRO A 124 -24.93 -28.95 8.53
CA PRO A 124 -24.61 -29.48 7.20
C PRO A 124 -24.81 -28.45 6.07
N VAL A 125 -25.88 -27.66 6.16
CA VAL A 125 -26.19 -26.61 5.18
C VAL A 125 -25.14 -25.49 5.23
N LEU A 126 -24.80 -25.02 6.44
CA LEU A 126 -23.84 -23.94 6.58
C LEU A 126 -22.41 -24.41 6.24
N ASP A 127 -22.05 -25.65 6.55
CA ASP A 127 -20.76 -26.25 6.22
C ASP A 127 -20.53 -26.27 4.70
N ASP A 128 -21.52 -26.74 3.93
CA ASP A 128 -21.45 -26.76 2.46
C ASP A 128 -21.29 -25.34 1.90
N LEU A 129 -22.12 -24.39 2.35
CA LEU A 129 -22.06 -23.00 1.88
C LEU A 129 -20.73 -22.30 2.23
N LEU A 130 -20.23 -22.51 3.44
CA LEU A 130 -18.97 -21.95 3.90
C LEU A 130 -17.78 -22.59 3.18
N SER A 131 -17.84 -23.89 2.86
CA SER A 131 -16.84 -24.56 2.04
C SER A 131 -16.81 -23.98 0.63
N ASP A 132 -17.98 -23.81 0.01
CA ASP A 132 -18.11 -23.18 -1.31
C ASP A 132 -17.62 -21.74 -1.30
N TRP A 133 -17.88 -20.98 -0.22
CA TRP A 133 -17.34 -19.63 -0.06
C TRP A 133 -15.82 -19.64 0.01
N LEU A 134 -15.22 -20.49 0.85
CA LEU A 134 -13.77 -20.62 0.96
C LEU A 134 -13.09 -20.98 -0.36
N ALA A 135 -13.77 -21.77 -1.20
CA ALA A 135 -13.25 -22.18 -2.50
C ALA A 135 -13.24 -21.05 -3.55
N THR A 136 -14.14 -20.07 -3.42
CA THR A 136 -14.33 -19.00 -4.41
C THR A 136 -13.93 -17.61 -3.94
N ALA A 137 -13.79 -17.40 -2.63
CA ALA A 137 -13.53 -16.08 -2.06
C ALA A 137 -12.14 -15.56 -2.47
N GLU A 138 -12.11 -14.34 -3.02
CA GLU A 138 -10.85 -13.62 -3.14
C GLU A 138 -10.35 -13.28 -1.74
N VAL A 139 -9.16 -13.77 -1.40
CA VAL A 139 -8.52 -13.44 -0.13
C VAL A 139 -8.21 -11.94 -0.14
N PRO A 140 -8.84 -11.12 0.71
CA PRO A 140 -8.60 -9.69 0.70
C PRO A 140 -7.15 -9.39 1.09
N PHE A 141 -6.60 -8.34 0.51
CA PHE A 141 -5.28 -7.87 0.87
C PHE A 141 -5.25 -7.38 2.33
N ASP A 142 -4.60 -8.14 3.22
CA ASP A 142 -4.46 -7.86 4.66
C ASP A 142 -3.30 -6.89 4.94
N GLY A 143 -3.26 -5.77 4.19
CA GLY A 143 -2.17 -4.80 4.24
C GLY A 143 -2.63 -3.37 4.01
N ILE A 144 -1.67 -2.46 3.83
CA ILE A 144 -1.95 -1.03 3.61
C ILE A 144 -2.58 -0.85 2.23
N ARG A 145 -3.75 -0.22 2.16
CA ARG A 145 -4.37 0.17 0.88
C ARG A 145 -4.20 1.67 0.70
N VAL A 146 -3.74 2.08 -0.48
CA VAL A 146 -3.53 3.49 -0.84
C VAL A 146 -4.50 3.82 -1.96
N ALA A 147 -5.48 4.68 -1.67
CA ALA A 147 -6.45 5.16 -2.64
C ALA A 147 -6.07 6.54 -3.17
N GLY A 148 -6.14 6.71 -4.48
CA GLY A 148 -5.87 7.98 -5.13
C GLY A 148 -6.02 7.90 -6.65
N THR A 149 -5.42 8.86 -7.34
CA THR A 149 -5.37 8.90 -8.81
C THR A 149 -3.93 8.96 -9.29
N LEU A 150 -3.68 8.55 -10.54
CA LEU A 150 -2.36 8.68 -11.16
C LEU A 150 -1.97 10.15 -11.41
N TRP A 151 -2.92 11.07 -11.33
CA TRP A 151 -2.75 12.52 -11.53
C TRP A 151 -2.49 13.28 -10.23
N SER A 152 -2.27 12.58 -9.12
CA SER A 152 -2.02 13.15 -7.80
C SER A 152 -0.55 13.01 -7.39
N ALA A 153 0.16 14.13 -7.34
CA ALA A 153 1.56 14.19 -6.91
C ALA A 153 1.78 13.70 -5.47
N SER A 154 0.83 13.98 -4.57
CA SER A 154 0.84 13.45 -3.20
C SER A 154 0.66 11.93 -3.18
N SER A 155 -0.20 11.39 -4.06
CA SER A 155 -0.37 9.93 -4.20
C SER A 155 0.92 9.27 -4.67
N HIS A 156 1.60 9.85 -5.66
CA HIS A 156 2.92 9.37 -6.09
C HIS A 156 3.94 9.40 -4.95
N THR A 157 4.04 10.51 -4.22
CA THR A 157 4.96 10.66 -3.08
C THR A 157 4.79 9.54 -2.05
N ILE A 158 3.55 9.23 -1.65
CA ILE A 158 3.27 8.16 -0.69
C ILE A 158 3.59 6.78 -1.27
N LYS A 159 3.17 6.50 -2.52
CA LYS A 159 3.47 5.24 -3.21
C LYS A 159 4.96 4.97 -3.33
N ASP A 160 5.72 5.98 -3.74
CA ASP A 160 7.18 5.91 -3.86
C ASP A 160 7.84 5.68 -2.50
N PHE A 161 7.42 6.41 -1.48
CA PHE A 161 7.91 6.24 -0.12
C PHE A 161 7.69 4.82 0.43
N LEU A 162 6.48 4.28 0.31
CA LEU A 162 6.15 2.92 0.78
C LEU A 162 6.95 1.87 0.01
N ALA A 163 7.01 1.98 -1.33
CA ALA A 163 7.75 1.04 -2.15
C ALA A 163 9.26 1.04 -1.87
N ARG A 164 9.87 2.23 -1.76
CA ARG A 164 11.31 2.35 -1.44
C ARG A 164 11.63 1.94 -0.01
N SER A 165 10.68 2.08 0.90
CA SER A 165 10.77 1.55 2.27
C SER A 165 10.43 0.06 2.36
N GLN A 166 10.14 -0.59 1.23
CA GLN A 166 9.80 -2.02 1.11
C GLN A 166 8.57 -2.41 1.94
N ILE A 167 7.62 -1.49 2.05
CA ILE A 167 6.34 -1.70 2.73
C ILE A 167 5.31 -2.09 1.67
N PRO A 168 4.79 -3.34 1.69
CA PRO A 168 3.78 -3.77 0.73
C PRO A 168 2.51 -2.95 0.88
N TYR A 169 1.91 -2.58 -0.26
CA TYR A 169 0.62 -1.91 -0.29
C TYR A 169 -0.17 -2.33 -1.54
N GLN A 170 -1.49 -2.16 -1.47
CA GLN A 170 -2.38 -2.27 -2.63
C GLN A 170 -2.78 -0.86 -3.09
N TRP A 171 -2.69 -0.61 -4.38
CA TRP A 171 -3.17 0.63 -4.98
C TRP A 171 -4.65 0.50 -5.36
N LEU A 172 -5.44 1.51 -5.00
CA LEU A 172 -6.85 1.63 -5.34
C LEU A 172 -7.02 2.90 -6.20
N ASP A 173 -7.22 2.71 -7.51
CA ASP A 173 -7.39 3.82 -8.45
C ASP A 173 -8.85 4.28 -8.48
N ILE A 174 -9.15 5.43 -7.88
CA ILE A 174 -10.53 5.91 -7.76
C ILE A 174 -11.14 6.36 -9.11
N GLU A 175 -10.34 6.54 -10.16
CA GLU A 175 -10.85 6.86 -11.50
C GLU A 175 -11.34 5.60 -12.23
N GLN A 176 -10.76 4.44 -11.89
CA GLN A 176 -11.03 3.17 -12.57
C GLN A 176 -11.90 2.22 -11.73
N ASP A 177 -11.91 2.41 -10.41
CA ASP A 177 -12.60 1.55 -9.45
C ASP A 177 -13.67 2.33 -8.68
N ALA A 178 -14.93 1.99 -8.95
CA ALA A 178 -16.09 2.60 -8.30
C ALA A 178 -16.18 2.25 -6.81
N GLU A 179 -15.73 1.06 -6.39
CA GLU A 179 -15.67 0.67 -4.97
C GLU A 179 -14.59 1.47 -4.24
N ALA A 180 -13.42 1.64 -4.86
CA ALA A 180 -12.35 2.48 -4.32
C ALA A 180 -12.82 3.93 -4.11
N ARG A 181 -13.55 4.48 -5.08
CA ARG A 181 -14.14 5.82 -4.96
C ARG A 181 -15.14 5.92 -3.82
N ALA A 182 -16.09 4.98 -3.73
CA ALA A 182 -17.07 4.95 -2.64
C ALA A 182 -16.40 4.84 -1.26
N LEU A 183 -15.31 4.07 -1.16
CA LEU A 183 -14.52 3.94 0.07
C LEU A 183 -13.89 5.29 0.48
N VAL A 184 -13.37 6.04 -0.48
CA VAL A 184 -12.82 7.39 -0.25
C VAL A 184 -13.93 8.39 0.12
N ASP A 185 -15.07 8.35 -0.56
CA ASP A 185 -16.21 9.24 -0.29
C ASP A 185 -16.71 9.09 1.16
N ALA A 186 -16.81 7.84 1.63
CA ALA A 186 -17.26 7.50 2.97
C ALA A 186 -16.39 8.07 4.10
N VAL A 187 -15.10 8.36 3.84
CA VAL A 187 -14.15 8.85 4.85
C VAL A 187 -13.72 10.30 4.64
N SER A 188 -13.84 10.83 3.42
CA SER A 188 -13.37 12.17 3.06
C SER A 188 -14.46 13.25 2.99
N ASN A 189 -15.71 12.92 3.35
CA ASN A 189 -16.87 13.83 3.28
C ASN A 189 -16.99 14.53 1.91
N GLU A 190 -16.80 13.78 0.82
CA GLU A 190 -16.86 14.24 -0.57
C GLU A 190 -15.83 15.32 -0.98
N GLN A 191 -14.81 15.60 -0.16
CA GLN A 191 -13.79 16.60 -0.49
C GLN A 191 -12.55 16.05 -1.22
N HIS A 192 -12.48 14.73 -1.47
CA HIS A 192 -11.41 14.05 -2.23
C HIS A 192 -9.97 14.51 -1.92
N HIS A 193 -9.63 14.66 -0.64
CA HIS A 193 -8.25 14.94 -0.24
C HIS A 193 -7.39 13.67 -0.41
N LEU A 194 -6.63 13.61 -1.50
CA LEU A 194 -5.83 12.44 -1.87
C LEU A 194 -4.34 12.57 -1.50
N PRO A 195 -3.64 11.45 -1.23
CA PRO A 195 -4.17 10.08 -1.16
C PRO A 195 -4.87 9.79 0.17
N VAL A 196 -5.72 8.76 0.19
CA VAL A 196 -6.26 8.19 1.42
C VAL A 196 -5.63 6.83 1.68
N LEU A 197 -5.07 6.63 2.88
CA LEU A 197 -4.48 5.38 3.31
C LEU A 197 -5.42 4.67 4.27
N PHE A 198 -5.69 3.39 4.00
CA PHE A 198 -6.45 2.49 4.88
C PHE A 198 -5.50 1.46 5.48
N PHE A 199 -5.48 1.37 6.81
CA PHE A 199 -4.61 0.46 7.54
C PHE A 199 -5.36 -0.81 7.97
N PRO A 200 -4.66 -1.93 8.21
CA PRO A 200 -5.28 -3.18 8.68
C PRO A 200 -6.01 -3.05 10.03
N ASP A 201 -5.63 -2.07 10.86
CA ASP A 201 -6.29 -1.79 12.15
C ASP A 201 -7.61 -1.01 12.00
N GLY A 202 -8.02 -0.71 10.76
CA GLY A 202 -9.23 0.05 10.44
C GLY A 202 -9.08 1.56 10.53
N SER A 203 -7.90 2.07 10.91
CA SER A 203 -7.65 3.51 10.90
C SER A 203 -7.34 4.01 9.49
N THR A 204 -7.53 5.31 9.29
CA THR A 204 -7.32 5.98 8.00
C THR A 204 -6.48 7.23 8.16
N LEU A 205 -5.67 7.54 7.15
CA LEU A 205 -5.00 8.83 7.02
C LEU A 205 -5.39 9.48 5.70
N ILE A 206 -5.81 10.75 5.75
CA ILE A 206 -6.28 11.51 4.59
C ILE A 206 -5.21 12.57 4.27
N ASN A 207 -4.70 12.54 3.04
CA ASN A 207 -3.60 13.38 2.55
C ASN A 207 -2.44 13.53 3.56
N PRO A 208 -1.87 12.43 4.09
CA PRO A 208 -0.86 12.52 5.13
C PRO A 208 0.50 12.95 4.59
N HIS A 209 1.30 13.57 5.46
CA HIS A 209 2.73 13.73 5.23
C HIS A 209 3.47 12.40 5.46
N ILE A 210 4.60 12.18 4.77
CA ILE A 210 5.40 10.95 4.87
C ILE A 210 5.84 10.63 6.31
N THR A 211 6.08 11.66 7.14
CA THR A 211 6.46 11.52 8.55
C THR A 211 5.34 10.86 9.38
N THR A 212 4.09 11.24 9.13
CA THR A 212 2.91 10.65 9.78
C THR A 212 2.74 9.20 9.36
N VAL A 213 2.94 8.88 8.07
CA VAL A 213 2.88 7.52 7.56
C VAL A 213 4.00 6.66 8.16
N ALA A 214 5.23 7.17 8.19
CA ALA A 214 6.40 6.48 8.76
C ALA A 214 6.17 6.09 10.23
N ALA A 215 5.67 7.02 11.05
CA ALA A 215 5.33 6.75 12.44
C ALA A 215 4.23 5.69 12.57
N LYS A 216 3.18 5.77 11.72
CA LYS A 216 2.04 4.83 11.75
C LYS A 216 2.44 3.39 11.39
N ILE A 217 3.40 3.22 10.48
CA ILE A 217 3.89 1.90 10.04
C ILE A 217 5.07 1.38 10.88
N GLY A 218 5.44 2.09 11.94
CA GLY A 218 6.48 1.65 12.89
C GLY A 218 7.92 1.86 12.41
N LEU A 219 8.16 2.72 11.42
CA LEU A 219 9.53 3.17 11.12
C LEU A 219 10.06 4.05 12.25
N ARG A 220 11.37 3.97 12.51
CA ARG A 220 12.01 4.83 13.51
C ARG A 220 12.03 6.27 13.00
N THR A 221 11.33 7.13 13.72
CA THR A 221 11.28 8.58 13.46
C THR A 221 11.91 9.40 14.58
N GLN A 222 12.24 8.77 15.71
CA GLN A 222 12.83 9.44 16.88
C GLN A 222 14.18 8.82 17.24
N ALA A 223 15.13 9.69 17.57
CA ALA A 223 16.44 9.30 18.08
C ALA A 223 16.33 8.72 19.49
N THR A 224 17.06 7.65 19.76
CA THR A 224 17.11 7.01 21.09
C THR A 224 17.98 7.82 22.07
N HIS A 225 18.88 8.66 21.56
CA HIS A 225 19.79 9.46 22.37
C HIS A 225 19.83 10.92 21.91
N PRO A 226 20.08 11.88 22.82
CA PRO A 226 20.33 13.28 22.45
C PRO A 226 21.76 13.51 21.91
N PHE A 227 22.66 12.53 22.09
CA PHE A 227 24.08 12.63 21.76
C PHE A 227 24.63 11.34 21.11
N TYR A 228 25.42 11.52 20.05
CA TYR A 228 26.08 10.47 19.26
C TYR A 228 27.57 10.73 19.08
N ASP A 229 28.36 9.70 18.85
CA ASP A 229 29.75 9.90 18.44
C ASP A 229 29.80 10.42 16.99
N LEU A 230 28.91 9.90 16.13
CA LEU A 230 28.80 10.30 14.74
C LEU A 230 27.33 10.44 14.31
N ILE A 231 27.00 11.59 13.70
CA ILE A 231 25.76 11.75 12.93
C ILE A 231 26.12 11.80 11.43
N ILE A 232 25.31 11.13 10.62
CA ILE A 232 25.43 11.10 9.16
C ILE A 232 24.12 11.62 8.57
N VAL A 233 24.18 12.64 7.73
CA VAL A 233 23.01 13.25 7.08
C VAL A 233 22.93 12.79 5.63
N GLY A 234 21.90 12.00 5.30
CA GLY A 234 21.64 11.41 3.99
C GLY A 234 21.97 9.91 3.96
N ALA A 235 20.95 9.08 3.72
CA ALA A 235 21.05 7.61 3.64
C ALA A 235 21.18 7.08 2.21
N GLY A 236 21.87 7.82 1.34
CA GLY A 236 22.37 7.29 0.07
C GLY A 236 23.54 6.31 0.25
N PRO A 237 24.14 5.80 -0.84
CA PRO A 237 25.26 4.86 -0.76
C PRO A 237 26.43 5.35 0.11
N ALA A 238 26.75 6.65 0.02
CA ALA A 238 27.81 7.24 0.83
C ALA A 238 27.49 7.20 2.33
N GLY A 239 26.29 7.59 2.74
CA GLY A 239 25.89 7.59 4.14
C GLY A 239 25.69 6.19 4.71
N LEU A 240 25.13 5.27 3.92
CA LEU A 240 25.01 3.86 4.32
C LEU A 240 26.37 3.20 4.50
N ALA A 241 27.33 3.45 3.59
CA ALA A 241 28.70 2.96 3.75
C ALA A 241 29.36 3.55 5.01
N ALA A 242 29.24 4.87 5.22
CA ALA A 242 29.76 5.52 6.43
C ALA A 242 29.14 4.93 7.71
N ALA A 243 27.84 4.63 7.71
CA ALA A 243 27.15 4.05 8.85
C ALA A 243 27.64 2.62 9.15
N VAL A 244 27.87 1.79 8.12
CA VAL A 244 28.46 0.45 8.28
C VAL A 244 29.83 0.52 8.93
N TYR A 245 30.72 1.37 8.41
CA TYR A 245 32.09 1.50 8.92
C TYR A 245 32.13 2.12 10.33
N ALA A 246 31.33 3.14 10.60
CA ALA A 246 31.32 3.76 11.93
C ALA A 246 30.76 2.81 13.00
N ALA A 247 29.68 2.10 12.69
CA ALA A 247 29.10 1.13 13.61
C ALA A 247 30.00 -0.08 13.83
N SER A 248 30.75 -0.55 12.81
CA SER A 248 31.71 -1.66 12.99
C SER A 248 32.85 -1.32 13.95
N GLU A 249 33.24 -0.05 14.05
CA GLU A 249 34.24 0.44 14.99
C GLU A 249 33.66 0.77 16.39
N GLY A 250 32.38 0.46 16.62
CA GLY A 250 31.72 0.64 17.91
C GLY A 250 31.29 2.09 18.23
N LEU A 251 31.27 2.98 17.23
CA LEU A 251 30.77 4.34 17.41
C LEU A 251 29.26 4.33 17.58
N ARG A 252 28.75 5.13 18.53
CA ARG A 252 27.31 5.41 18.59
C ARG A 252 26.93 6.27 17.38
N THR A 253 26.36 5.61 16.37
CA THR A 253 26.17 6.18 15.03
C THR A 253 24.69 6.38 14.75
N LEU A 254 24.34 7.59 14.28
CA LEU A 254 23.01 7.92 13.76
C LEU A 254 23.09 8.29 12.29
N LEU A 255 22.25 7.66 11.47
CA LEU A 255 22.04 8.01 10.07
C LEU A 255 20.63 8.60 9.91
N ILE A 256 20.53 9.78 9.30
CA ILE A 256 19.26 10.51 9.17
C ILE A 256 18.96 10.73 7.69
N ASP A 257 17.75 10.42 7.23
CA ASP A 257 17.28 10.69 5.88
C ASP A 257 15.85 11.23 5.85
N LYS A 258 15.62 12.23 5.00
CA LYS A 258 14.32 12.90 4.84
C LYS A 258 13.25 12.02 4.20
N GLU A 259 13.65 10.97 3.50
CA GLU A 259 12.77 9.99 2.85
C GLU A 259 13.06 8.61 3.44
N THR A 260 13.90 7.83 2.76
CA THR A 260 14.21 6.44 3.11
C THR A 260 15.58 6.07 2.58
N THR A 261 16.10 4.92 3.01
CA THR A 261 17.45 4.47 2.64
C THR A 261 17.60 4.19 1.14
N GLY A 262 18.81 4.38 0.62
CA GLY A 262 19.20 4.10 -0.77
C GLY A 262 19.47 5.35 -1.60
N GLY A 263 18.91 6.51 -1.21
CA GLY A 263 19.04 7.77 -1.96
C GLY A 263 18.74 7.60 -3.46
N GLN A 264 19.47 8.34 -4.31
CA GLN A 264 19.30 8.26 -5.76
C GLN A 264 19.59 6.86 -6.35
N ALA A 265 20.58 6.15 -5.80
CA ALA A 265 20.89 4.80 -6.26
C ALA A 265 19.73 3.83 -6.03
N GLY A 266 18.96 4.02 -4.95
CA GLY A 266 17.79 3.22 -4.61
C GLY A 266 16.71 3.19 -5.70
N THR A 267 16.65 4.20 -6.56
CA THR A 267 15.67 4.29 -7.65
C THR A 267 16.12 3.59 -8.93
N SER A 268 17.37 3.10 -8.99
CA SER A 268 17.90 2.44 -10.19
C SER A 268 17.34 1.03 -10.33
N SER A 269 16.78 0.73 -11.51
CA SER A 269 16.29 -0.62 -11.86
C SER A 269 17.39 -1.68 -11.79
N ARG A 270 18.59 -1.33 -12.29
CA ARG A 270 19.77 -2.17 -12.24
C ARG A 270 21.05 -1.34 -12.26
N ILE A 271 22.04 -1.78 -11.48
CA ILE A 271 23.38 -1.21 -11.40
C ILE A 271 24.37 -2.34 -11.76
N GLU A 272 24.88 -2.32 -12.99
CA GLU A 272 25.83 -3.34 -13.49
C GLU A 272 27.28 -3.04 -13.10
N ASN A 273 27.59 -1.81 -12.71
CA ASN A 273 28.94 -1.33 -12.44
C ASN A 273 29.23 -1.12 -10.94
N TYR A 274 28.52 -1.81 -10.05
CA TYR A 274 28.82 -1.81 -8.62
C TYR A 274 29.72 -2.99 -8.27
N LEU A 275 30.92 -2.70 -7.76
CA LEU A 275 31.93 -3.73 -7.47
C LEU A 275 31.39 -4.77 -6.48
N GLY A 276 31.81 -6.03 -6.65
CA GLY A 276 31.38 -7.15 -5.80
C GLY A 276 30.04 -7.77 -6.19
N PHE A 277 29.33 -7.22 -7.19
CA PHE A 277 28.09 -7.80 -7.73
C PHE A 277 28.30 -8.19 -9.20
N PRO A 278 28.79 -9.42 -9.47
CA PRO A 278 29.17 -9.84 -10.83
C PRO A 278 28.01 -9.87 -11.84
N ASN A 279 26.77 -10.00 -11.35
CA ASN A 279 25.55 -9.98 -12.16
C ASN A 279 24.78 -8.64 -12.04
N GLY A 280 25.42 -7.61 -11.50
CA GLY A 280 24.78 -6.37 -11.11
C GLY A 280 23.86 -6.53 -9.89
N VAL A 281 23.28 -5.42 -9.45
CA VAL A 281 22.36 -5.36 -8.30
C VAL A 281 21.28 -4.31 -8.55
N SER A 282 20.06 -4.52 -8.05
CA SER A 282 19.05 -3.46 -8.07
C SER A 282 19.39 -2.38 -7.05
N GLY A 283 18.99 -1.14 -7.31
CA GLY A 283 19.17 -0.04 -6.35
C GLY A 283 18.55 -0.34 -4.99
N ALA A 284 17.33 -0.88 -5.00
CA ALA A 284 16.60 -1.28 -3.81
C ALA A 284 17.31 -2.40 -3.02
N ASP A 285 17.86 -3.42 -3.70
CA ASP A 285 18.60 -4.49 -3.03
C ASP A 285 19.91 -4.00 -2.43
N LEU A 286 20.63 -3.12 -3.12
CA LEU A 286 21.85 -2.52 -2.61
C LEU A 286 21.56 -1.75 -1.31
N ALA A 287 20.53 -0.90 -1.34
CA ALA A 287 20.07 -0.14 -0.18
C ALA A 287 19.66 -1.07 0.97
N ARG A 288 18.76 -2.04 0.71
CA ARG A 288 18.28 -2.99 1.72
C ARG A 288 19.44 -3.74 2.40
N ARG A 289 20.39 -4.26 1.62
CA ARG A 289 21.55 -5.01 2.15
C ARG A 289 22.43 -4.13 3.02
N ALA A 290 22.71 -2.90 2.59
CA ALA A 290 23.52 -1.96 3.35
C ALA A 290 22.82 -1.50 4.64
N THR A 291 21.52 -1.21 4.58
CA THR A 291 20.69 -0.89 5.75
C THR A 291 20.70 -2.03 6.76
N ALA A 292 20.45 -3.27 6.33
CA ALA A 292 20.48 -4.44 7.21
C ALA A 292 21.86 -4.64 7.86
N GLN A 293 22.94 -4.41 7.10
CA GLN A 293 24.30 -4.48 7.63
C GLN A 293 24.57 -3.40 8.68
N ALA A 294 24.24 -2.15 8.40
CA ALA A 294 24.43 -1.02 9.32
C ALA A 294 23.64 -1.22 10.62
N THR A 295 22.35 -1.59 10.52
CA THR A 295 21.50 -1.86 11.69
C THR A 295 22.03 -3.03 12.52
N ARG A 296 22.46 -4.13 11.88
CA ARG A 296 23.05 -5.29 12.58
C ARG A 296 24.31 -4.91 13.37
N LEU A 297 25.09 -3.96 12.87
CA LEU A 297 26.31 -3.45 13.53
C LEU A 297 26.01 -2.41 14.61
N GLY A 298 24.75 -1.97 14.76
CA GLY A 298 24.33 -1.03 15.80
C GLY A 298 24.15 0.41 15.34
N ALA A 299 24.19 0.70 14.04
CA ALA A 299 23.81 2.01 13.53
C ALA A 299 22.30 2.23 13.74
N GLU A 300 21.95 3.37 14.34
CA GLU A 300 20.58 3.85 14.38
C GLU A 300 20.26 4.59 13.08
N ILE A 301 19.08 4.33 12.51
CA ILE A 301 18.66 4.93 11.24
C ILE A 301 17.30 5.59 11.44
N LEU A 302 17.23 6.89 11.19
CA LEU A 302 15.99 7.67 11.16
C LEU A 302 15.62 7.97 9.72
N THR A 303 14.43 7.54 9.33
CA THR A 303 13.85 7.80 8.01
C THR A 303 12.67 8.75 8.15
N ALA A 304 12.26 9.39 7.06
CA ALA A 304 11.25 10.43 7.05
C ALA A 304 11.58 11.58 8.03
N GLN A 305 12.87 11.93 8.20
CA GLN A 305 13.34 13.00 9.07
C GLN A 305 14.30 13.91 8.31
N GLU A 306 13.93 15.18 8.16
CA GLU A 306 14.75 16.16 7.45
C GLU A 306 15.62 16.96 8.43
N VAL A 307 16.92 17.03 8.15
CA VAL A 307 17.84 17.96 8.82
C VAL A 307 17.74 19.32 8.13
N THR A 308 17.29 20.33 8.88
CA THR A 308 17.04 21.68 8.35
C THR A 308 18.16 22.66 8.68
N GLN A 309 18.93 22.39 9.73
CA GLN A 309 20.02 23.25 10.16
C GLN A 309 21.17 22.46 10.76
N ILE A 310 22.40 22.91 10.51
CA ILE A 310 23.62 22.42 11.12
C ILE A 310 24.32 23.59 11.80
N ARG A 311 24.78 23.38 13.04
CA ARG A 311 25.58 24.35 13.79
C ARG A 311 26.80 23.68 14.37
N VAL A 312 27.91 24.39 14.41
CA VAL A 312 29.16 23.96 15.06
C VAL A 312 29.36 24.85 16.28
N ASP A 313 29.67 24.23 17.41
CA ASP A 313 29.94 24.92 18.68
C ASP A 313 31.13 24.24 19.35
N ASP A 314 32.30 24.90 19.25
CA ASP A 314 33.59 24.38 19.71
C ASP A 314 33.85 22.94 19.23
N THR A 315 33.86 21.96 20.15
CA THR A 315 34.17 20.56 19.87
C THR A 315 32.94 19.74 19.43
N TYR A 316 31.74 20.33 19.43
CA TYR A 316 30.49 19.64 19.13
C TYR A 316 29.81 20.17 17.87
N ARG A 317 29.01 19.30 17.25
CA ARG A 317 28.15 19.62 16.12
C ARG A 317 26.71 19.34 16.52
N PHE A 318 25.81 20.17 16.02
CA PHE A 318 24.38 20.11 16.30
C PHE A 318 23.64 20.01 14.98
N VAL A 319 22.68 19.10 14.91
CA VAL A 319 21.74 18.97 13.79
C VAL A 319 20.33 19.26 14.32
N LYS A 320 19.60 20.12 13.61
CA LYS A 320 18.21 20.41 13.90
C LYS A 320 17.32 19.71 12.88
N LEU A 321 16.36 18.94 13.35
CA LEU A 321 15.36 18.28 12.54
C LEU A 321 14.20 19.24 12.23
N ALA A 322 13.41 18.93 11.21
CA ALA A 322 12.25 19.73 10.80
C ALA A 322 11.17 19.85 11.90
N ASP A 323 11.08 18.87 12.79
CA ASP A 323 10.17 18.89 13.94
C ASP A 323 10.68 19.77 15.11
N GLY A 324 11.87 20.36 14.98
CA GLY A 324 12.52 21.19 15.98
C GLY A 324 13.46 20.44 16.93
N THR A 325 13.51 19.11 16.87
CA THR A 325 14.44 18.29 17.65
C THR A 325 15.88 18.68 17.33
N GLU A 326 16.69 18.92 18.36
CA GLU A 326 18.12 19.15 18.21
C GLU A 326 18.91 17.94 18.74
N LEU A 327 19.82 17.42 17.92
CA LEU A 327 20.70 16.31 18.27
C LEU A 327 22.14 16.77 18.19
N SER A 328 22.99 16.24 19.06
CA SER A 328 24.39 16.64 19.17
C SER A 328 25.35 15.48 18.87
N CYS A 329 26.53 15.79 18.36
CA CYS A 329 27.55 14.79 18.08
C CYS A 329 28.99 15.31 18.12
N LYS A 330 29.95 14.38 18.24
CA LYS A 330 31.39 14.70 18.10
C LYS A 330 31.78 14.91 16.65
N ALA A 331 31.26 14.10 15.73
CA ALA A 331 31.55 14.21 14.31
C ALA A 331 30.26 14.19 13.48
N LEU A 332 30.29 14.89 12.34
CA LEU A 332 29.18 14.98 11.42
C LEU A 332 29.67 14.66 10.00
N ILE A 333 29.01 13.74 9.31
CA ILE A 333 29.20 13.48 7.88
C ILE A 333 27.99 13.99 7.12
N ILE A 334 28.22 14.80 6.10
CA ILE A 334 27.19 15.28 5.18
C ILE A 334 27.26 14.43 3.90
N ALA A 335 26.26 13.59 3.70
CA ALA A 335 26.12 12.65 2.59
C ALA A 335 24.76 12.83 1.87
N THR A 336 24.32 14.09 1.76
CA THR A 336 22.98 14.48 1.27
C THR A 336 22.76 14.31 -0.24
N GLY A 337 23.81 13.93 -0.98
CA GLY A 337 23.71 13.70 -2.42
C GLY A 337 23.50 14.98 -3.21
N ALA A 338 22.72 14.89 -4.29
CA ALA A 338 22.39 16.02 -5.17
C ALA A 338 20.94 15.91 -5.67
N SER A 339 20.33 17.06 -5.92
CA SER A 339 19.01 17.16 -6.55
C SER A 339 19.13 17.25 -8.07
N LEU A 340 18.18 16.66 -8.79
CA LEU A 340 18.07 16.80 -10.23
C LEU A 340 17.70 18.26 -10.58
N ARG A 341 18.31 18.79 -11.63
CA ARG A 341 17.86 20.06 -12.22
C ARG A 341 16.59 19.79 -13.00
N THR A 342 15.51 20.47 -12.63
CA THR A 342 14.27 20.47 -13.39
C THR A 342 14.42 21.37 -14.62
N PRO A 343 14.04 20.91 -15.82
CA PRO A 343 13.92 21.77 -16.98
C PRO A 343 12.94 22.91 -16.74
N ASP A 344 13.26 24.11 -17.24
CA ASP A 344 12.36 25.27 -17.21
C ASP A 344 11.33 25.14 -18.35
N VAL A 345 10.36 24.24 -18.14
CA VAL A 345 9.31 23.91 -19.11
C VAL A 345 7.95 24.24 -18.49
N PRO A 346 7.13 25.09 -19.16
CA PRO A 346 5.79 25.42 -18.67
C PRO A 346 4.95 24.16 -18.39
N GLY A 347 4.36 24.09 -17.19
CA GLY A 347 3.50 22.97 -16.77
C GLY A 347 4.23 21.74 -16.22
N LEU A 348 5.57 21.69 -16.27
CA LEU A 348 6.34 20.55 -15.77
C LEU A 348 6.16 20.34 -14.26
N GLU A 349 6.19 21.43 -13.50
CA GLU A 349 6.02 21.39 -12.04
C GLU A 349 4.64 20.83 -11.65
N SER A 350 3.58 21.27 -12.31
CA SER A 350 2.22 20.77 -12.06
C SER A 350 2.00 19.31 -12.45
N LEU A 351 2.82 18.76 -13.35
CA LEU A 351 2.75 17.36 -13.78
C LEU A 351 3.74 16.45 -13.04
N SER A 352 4.56 17.01 -12.15
CA SER A 352 5.53 16.24 -11.35
C SER A 352 4.78 15.31 -10.40
N GLY A 353 5.03 14.00 -10.50
CA GLY A 353 4.27 12.95 -9.80
C GLY A 353 2.91 12.64 -10.43
N ALA A 354 2.56 13.29 -11.55
CA ALA A 354 1.29 13.18 -12.26
C ALA A 354 1.52 13.04 -13.77
N GLY A 355 2.29 12.01 -14.15
CA GLY A 355 2.71 11.75 -15.54
C GLY A 355 4.14 12.20 -15.88
N VAL A 356 4.73 13.11 -15.10
CA VAL A 356 6.16 13.42 -15.14
C VAL A 356 6.81 12.87 -13.87
N TYR A 357 7.83 12.04 -14.03
CA TYR A 357 8.51 11.42 -12.90
C TYR A 357 10.01 11.61 -13.00
N TYR A 358 10.66 11.67 -11.84
CA TYR A 358 12.11 11.79 -11.72
C TYR A 358 12.72 10.47 -11.24
N GLY A 359 13.86 10.09 -11.81
CA GLY A 359 14.42 8.75 -11.65
C GLY A 359 13.67 7.71 -12.50
N ALA A 360 13.87 6.42 -12.22
CA ALA A 360 13.24 5.37 -13.02
C ALA A 360 11.77 5.10 -12.66
N ALA A 361 11.20 5.82 -11.67
CA ALA A 361 9.78 5.80 -11.29
C ALA A 361 9.16 4.39 -11.31
N LEU A 362 9.89 3.41 -10.77
CA LEU A 362 9.58 1.98 -10.92
C LEU A 362 8.19 1.63 -10.36
N THR A 363 7.74 2.40 -9.37
CA THR A 363 6.42 2.32 -8.74
C THR A 363 5.27 2.60 -9.70
N GLU A 364 5.50 3.42 -10.72
CA GLU A 364 4.46 3.84 -11.65
C GLU A 364 4.38 2.94 -12.89
N ALA A 365 5.48 2.24 -13.21
CA ALA A 365 5.63 1.49 -14.45
C ALA A 365 4.51 0.47 -14.72
N ALA A 366 3.99 -0.17 -13.67
CA ALA A 366 2.90 -1.13 -13.77
C ALA A 366 1.60 -0.48 -14.30
N TYR A 367 1.33 0.78 -13.95
CA TYR A 367 0.12 1.51 -14.32
C TYR A 367 0.19 2.12 -15.73
N TYR A 368 1.39 2.21 -16.30
CA TYR A 368 1.62 2.70 -17.67
C TYR A 368 1.89 1.56 -18.68
N LYS A 369 1.53 0.32 -18.34
CA LYS A 369 1.65 -0.83 -19.25
C LYS A 369 0.92 -0.57 -20.57
N GLY A 370 1.60 -0.87 -21.68
CA GLY A 370 1.09 -0.66 -23.04
C GLY A 370 1.04 0.80 -23.50
N LYS A 371 1.45 1.77 -22.68
CA LYS A 371 1.52 3.18 -23.07
C LYS A 371 2.83 3.50 -23.81
N HIS A 372 2.84 4.66 -24.47
CA HIS A 372 4.05 5.25 -25.04
C HIS A 372 4.71 6.14 -23.99
N MET A 373 5.95 5.83 -23.62
CA MET A 373 6.70 6.54 -22.60
C MET A 373 7.85 7.35 -23.19
N PHE A 374 8.13 8.52 -22.59
CA PHE A 374 9.26 9.36 -22.95
C PHE A 374 10.30 9.33 -21.82
N VAL A 375 11.57 9.17 -22.18
CA VAL A 375 12.69 9.24 -21.25
C VAL A 375 13.60 10.39 -21.66
N VAL A 376 13.75 11.38 -20.78
CA VAL A 376 14.57 12.56 -21.04
C VAL A 376 15.97 12.35 -20.46
N GLY A 377 16.99 12.29 -21.31
CA GLY A 377 18.38 12.13 -20.91
C GLY A 377 19.16 11.10 -21.73
N GLY A 378 20.48 11.25 -21.77
CA GLY A 378 21.39 10.39 -22.54
C GLY A 378 22.47 9.69 -21.71
N ALA A 379 22.36 9.71 -20.37
CA ALA A 379 23.31 9.07 -19.46
C ALA A 379 22.79 7.70 -18.98
N ASN A 380 23.62 6.96 -18.23
CA ASN A 380 23.30 5.61 -17.72
C ASN A 380 21.92 5.48 -17.06
N SER A 381 21.52 6.41 -16.18
CA SER A 381 20.22 6.34 -15.51
C SER A 381 19.05 6.39 -16.50
N ALA A 382 19.16 7.21 -17.55
CA ALA A 382 18.15 7.31 -18.60
C ALA A 382 18.09 6.02 -19.43
N GLY A 383 19.25 5.47 -19.81
CA GLY A 383 19.29 4.20 -20.55
C GLY A 383 18.74 3.01 -19.75
N GLN A 384 19.06 2.93 -18.45
CA GLN A 384 18.53 1.88 -17.57
C GLN A 384 17.02 2.02 -17.35
N GLY A 385 16.53 3.27 -17.26
CA GLY A 385 15.09 3.56 -17.27
C GLY A 385 14.43 3.09 -18.57
N ALA A 386 15.00 3.45 -19.73
CA ALA A 386 14.47 3.06 -21.03
C ALA A 386 14.40 1.53 -21.21
N MET A 387 15.46 0.81 -20.85
CA MET A 387 15.52 -0.66 -20.88
C MET A 387 14.57 -1.34 -19.89
N PHE A 388 14.26 -0.68 -18.78
CA PHE A 388 13.27 -1.18 -17.83
C PHE A 388 11.86 -1.00 -18.39
N PHE A 389 11.55 0.21 -18.86
CA PHE A 389 10.23 0.55 -19.40
C PHE A 389 9.91 -0.19 -20.69
N SER A 390 10.90 -0.50 -21.54
CA SER A 390 10.69 -1.24 -22.80
C SER A 390 10.04 -2.62 -22.60
N ARG A 391 10.13 -3.20 -21.40
CA ARG A 391 9.49 -4.48 -21.07
C ARG A 391 7.96 -4.38 -20.89
N TYR A 392 7.45 -3.18 -20.65
CA TYR A 392 6.05 -2.93 -20.31
C TYR A 392 5.36 -1.96 -21.29
N ALA A 393 6.11 -1.02 -21.86
CA ALA A 393 5.61 -0.02 -22.82
C ALA A 393 5.25 -0.65 -24.16
N SER A 394 4.30 -0.04 -24.87
CA SER A 394 4.19 -0.28 -26.32
C SER A 394 5.36 0.35 -27.07
N LYS A 395 5.89 1.47 -26.56
CA LYS A 395 7.02 2.19 -27.13
C LYS A 395 7.72 3.04 -26.06
N VAL A 396 9.04 3.15 -26.14
CA VAL A 396 9.84 4.08 -25.34
C VAL A 396 10.58 5.02 -26.28
N THR A 397 10.47 6.33 -26.09
CA THR A 397 11.23 7.32 -26.85
C THR A 397 12.21 8.06 -25.95
N MET A 398 13.49 7.90 -26.24
CA MET A 398 14.56 8.62 -25.55
C MET A 398 14.83 9.96 -26.21
N LEU A 399 14.74 11.05 -25.45
CA LEU A 399 15.05 12.41 -25.89
C LEU A 399 16.44 12.81 -25.38
N VAL A 400 17.37 13.00 -26.30
CA VAL A 400 18.78 13.23 -26.00
C VAL A 400 19.23 14.53 -26.62
N ARG A 401 19.76 15.45 -25.79
CA ARG A 401 20.28 16.74 -26.24
C ARG A 401 21.54 16.61 -27.10
N GLY A 402 22.38 15.63 -26.78
CA GLY A 402 23.59 15.33 -27.53
C GLY A 402 23.30 14.70 -28.90
N SER A 403 24.34 14.61 -29.72
CA SER A 403 24.29 13.90 -31.01
C SER A 403 24.23 12.39 -30.88
N SER A 404 24.55 11.84 -29.71
CA SER A 404 24.57 10.41 -29.44
C SER A 404 24.57 10.09 -27.93
N LEU A 405 24.48 8.79 -27.61
CA LEU A 405 24.60 8.25 -26.25
C LEU A 405 26.06 8.03 -25.81
N GLN A 406 27.02 7.97 -26.73
CA GLN A 406 28.39 7.48 -26.45
C GLN A 406 29.18 8.33 -25.44
N LYS A 407 28.80 9.60 -25.28
CA LYS A 407 29.51 10.52 -24.39
C LYS A 407 29.30 10.17 -22.91
N ASP A 408 28.05 9.89 -22.52
CA ASP A 408 27.63 9.85 -21.12
C ASP A 408 27.03 8.49 -20.71
N MET A 409 26.88 7.55 -21.66
CA MET A 409 26.34 6.21 -21.43
C MET A 409 27.39 5.12 -21.64
N SER A 410 27.37 4.11 -20.79
CA SER A 410 28.23 2.93 -20.89
C SER A 410 27.90 2.09 -22.12
N GLN A 411 28.95 1.58 -22.79
CA GLN A 411 28.83 0.88 -24.07
C GLN A 411 27.83 -0.29 -24.05
N TYR A 412 27.87 -1.15 -23.01
CA TYR A 412 26.96 -2.30 -22.91
C TYR A 412 25.48 -1.90 -22.98
N LEU A 413 25.14 -0.73 -22.43
CA LEU A 413 23.77 -0.24 -22.35
C LEU A 413 23.34 0.36 -23.70
N ILE A 414 24.27 1.02 -24.39
CA ILE A 414 24.06 1.47 -25.76
C ILE A 414 23.77 0.27 -26.67
N ASP A 415 24.55 -0.81 -26.54
CA ASP A 415 24.37 -2.03 -27.31
C ASP A 415 23.00 -2.69 -27.04
N GLN A 416 22.57 -2.73 -25.77
CA GLN A 416 21.25 -3.22 -25.39
C GLN A 416 20.12 -2.36 -25.98
N ILE A 417 20.23 -1.04 -25.91
CA ILE A 417 19.24 -0.11 -26.46
C ILE A 417 19.10 -0.30 -27.97
N ASN A 418 20.22 -0.40 -28.70
CA ASN A 418 20.21 -0.60 -30.14
C ASN A 418 19.57 -1.93 -30.57
N CYS A 419 19.66 -2.96 -29.72
CA CYS A 419 19.04 -4.27 -29.97
C CYS A 419 17.56 -4.34 -29.54
N THR A 420 16.99 -3.29 -28.95
CA THR A 420 15.63 -3.31 -28.41
C THR A 420 14.67 -2.57 -29.35
N GLU A 421 13.81 -3.32 -30.05
CA GLU A 421 12.99 -2.81 -31.17
C GLU A 421 12.02 -1.68 -30.79
N ASN A 422 11.47 -1.69 -29.58
CA ASN A 422 10.49 -0.70 -29.13
C ASN A 422 11.11 0.52 -28.44
N ILE A 423 12.44 0.70 -28.50
CA ILE A 423 13.12 1.93 -28.06
C ILE A 423 13.49 2.76 -29.29
N GLU A 424 12.98 3.99 -29.35
CA GLU A 424 13.36 5.00 -30.35
C GLU A 424 14.27 6.06 -29.73
N LEU A 425 15.41 6.32 -30.36
CA LEU A 425 16.33 7.39 -29.96
C LEU A 425 16.09 8.65 -30.79
N ARG A 426 15.82 9.78 -30.13
CA ARG A 426 15.78 11.12 -30.75
C ARG A 426 16.93 11.96 -30.20
N THR A 427 17.99 12.05 -30.98
CA THR A 427 19.16 12.90 -30.68
C THR A 427 18.86 14.36 -31.04
N HIS A 428 19.73 15.28 -30.62
CA HIS A 428 19.55 16.72 -30.84
C HIS A 428 18.18 17.27 -30.41
N THR A 429 17.59 16.68 -29.37
CA THR A 429 16.23 17.02 -28.93
C THR A 429 16.24 17.54 -27.48
N SER A 430 15.48 18.61 -27.23
CA SER A 430 15.22 19.18 -25.90
C SER A 430 13.71 19.29 -25.66
N VAL A 431 13.30 19.19 -24.40
CA VAL A 431 11.92 19.40 -23.93
C VAL A 431 11.76 20.85 -23.50
#